data_AF-A0A3M1I3N5-F1
#
_entry.id   AF-A0A3M1I3N5-F1
#
_cell.length_a   1.000
_cell.length_b   1.000
_cell.length_c   1.000
_cell.angle_alpha   90.00
_cell.angle_beta   90.00
_cell.angle_gamma   90.00
#
_symmetry.space_group_name_H-M   'P 1'
#
loop_
_entity.id
_entity.type
_entity.pdbx_description
1 polymer ?
#
loop_
_entity_poly.entity_id
_entity_poly.type
_entity_poly.pdbx_seq_one_letter_code
_entity_poly.pdbx_strand_id
1 'polypeptide(L)'
;MEFLFPFSKRYFHHFFYLAAVSLVFILFPSNGFGQRYTWRKYETPHYVVLSELGENESRYVCSMIERIYKEYSKKFTFPRKPSGKFLLKVFSTNKEVKQYIQYRGGSSKWLGAYLRKRRELVVSFEQSRIGFRSLLFHEGFHQFLEYYLPNPPIWFNEGLAEYFGTAIPISREKFKFGVPILSHLRRLKGALSKGNSPFIGKVVTAGPQIFYHSGNEKLYYAKSWLLVHYLLKNTHLVNKIIQILLKKKGLNYYRLFGHAKNLENLLQNYLFELLDKSGENLYQEGQKAFQQRKWDQAMRLFTKALSKNSYHPYARHYRGLIHFQKKNYKASHYDFSKLIFWGYDWPPLFYYRALCNYHLGNSREALLDIKIAYSLDPKNPRIQKTLDFFLKKGKK
;
A
#
# COMPACT_ATOMS: atom_id res chain seq x y z
N MET A 1 -25.98 -2.44 9.07
CA MET A 1 -24.95 -2.56 8.01
C MET A 1 -24.30 -1.17 7.84
N GLU A 2 -23.52 -0.74 8.85
CA GLU A 2 -22.93 0.61 8.95
C GLU A 2 -21.50 0.64 8.39
N PHE A 3 -21.35 0.81 7.08
CA PHE A 3 -20.01 0.94 6.50
C PHE A 3 -20.01 1.90 5.32
N LEU A 4 -20.33 3.18 5.56
CA LEU A 4 -20.03 4.25 4.62
C LEU A 4 -19.67 5.56 5.36
N PHE A 5 -18.42 6.00 5.14
CA PHE A 5 -17.90 7.38 5.28
C PHE A 5 -17.73 7.93 6.74
N PRO A 6 -17.00 9.06 7.00
CA PRO A 6 -16.90 10.19 6.06
C PRO A 6 -15.71 11.18 6.08
N PHE A 7 -15.44 11.77 4.90
CA PHE A 7 -15.14 13.19 4.78
C PHE A 7 -16.47 13.95 4.72
N SER A 8 -17.13 14.07 5.87
CA SER A 8 -18.29 14.92 6.14
C SER A 8 -18.41 15.04 7.66
N LYS A 9 -18.75 16.23 8.14
CA LYS A 9 -18.51 16.75 9.51
C LYS A 9 -19.22 16.05 10.69
N ARG A 10 -19.70 14.81 10.61
CA ARG A 10 -20.30 14.13 11.77
C ARG A 10 -19.84 12.67 11.87
N TYR A 11 -19.63 12.26 13.13
CA TYR A 11 -19.36 10.90 13.62
C TYR A 11 -17.88 10.48 13.74
N PHE A 12 -17.17 11.12 14.68
CA PHE A 12 -16.03 10.55 15.40
C PHE A 12 -16.39 10.43 16.88
N HIS A 13 -17.09 9.36 17.26
CA HIS A 13 -17.19 8.99 18.67
C HIS A 13 -16.78 7.52 18.84
N HIS A 14 -15.84 7.33 19.76
CA HIS A 14 -15.25 6.08 20.26
C HIS A 14 -14.09 5.49 19.44
N PHE A 15 -12.90 6.05 19.64
CA PHE A 15 -11.67 5.38 20.12
C PHE A 15 -10.57 6.45 20.20
N PHE A 16 -10.45 7.11 21.36
CA PHE A 16 -9.38 8.07 21.61
C PHE A 16 -8.11 7.32 22.02
N TYR A 17 -7.16 7.17 21.10
CA TYR A 17 -5.79 7.44 21.51
C TYR A 17 -5.71 8.97 21.55
N LEU A 18 -5.85 9.54 22.74
CA LEU A 18 -5.70 10.98 22.98
C LEU A 18 -4.30 11.39 22.51
N ALA A 19 -4.21 11.86 21.28
CA ALA A 19 -3.06 12.63 20.84
C ALA A 19 -3.25 14.04 21.37
N ALA A 20 -2.44 14.41 22.38
CA ALA A 20 -2.30 15.79 22.76
C ALA A 20 -1.85 16.59 21.52
N VAL A 21 -2.60 17.62 21.16
CA VAL A 21 -2.32 18.47 20.00
C VAL A 21 -1.67 19.74 20.50
N SER A 22 -0.44 19.98 20.08
CA SER A 22 0.26 21.24 20.32
C SER A 22 0.75 21.79 18.99
N LEU A 23 0.56 23.08 18.74
CA LEU A 23 1.18 23.76 17.61
C LEU A 23 2.66 23.95 17.91
N VAL A 24 3.53 23.54 16.98
CA VAL A 24 4.97 23.73 17.08
C VAL A 24 5.45 24.45 15.82
N PHE A 25 6.13 25.56 16.02
CA PHE A 25 6.82 26.27 14.94
C PHE A 25 8.25 25.73 14.84
N ILE A 26 8.61 25.18 13.68
CA ILE A 26 9.99 24.75 13.42
C ILE A 26 10.50 25.53 12.20
N LEU A 27 11.56 26.29 12.41
CA LEU A 27 12.30 26.96 11.35
C LEU A 27 13.30 25.97 10.74
N PHE A 28 13.27 25.79 9.42
CA PHE A 28 14.38 25.16 8.71
C PHE A 28 15.14 26.24 7.93
N PRO A 29 16.47 26.34 8.10
CA PRO A 29 17.27 27.17 7.21
C PRO A 29 17.42 26.44 5.87
N SER A 30 16.56 26.77 4.90
CA SER A 30 16.81 26.46 3.49
C SER A 30 17.69 27.54 2.89
N ASN A 31 18.61 27.14 2.00
CA ASN A 31 19.40 28.06 1.17
C ASN A 31 18.47 29.11 0.52
N GLY A 32 18.50 30.35 1.01
CA GLY A 32 17.95 31.54 0.37
C GLY A 32 16.52 31.97 0.73
N PHE A 33 15.64 31.10 1.25
CA PHE A 33 14.30 31.51 1.70
C PHE A 33 13.90 30.65 2.90
N GLY A 34 13.81 31.22 4.10
CA GLY A 34 13.38 30.50 5.29
C GLY A 34 11.91 30.11 5.20
N GLN A 35 11.62 28.89 4.71
CA GLN A 35 10.26 28.39 4.67
C GLN A 35 9.84 28.04 6.12
N ARG A 36 8.89 28.81 6.67
CA ARG A 36 8.28 28.52 7.97
C ARG A 36 7.29 27.38 7.79
N TYR A 37 7.59 26.24 8.41
CA TYR A 37 6.63 25.15 8.49
C TYR A 37 5.87 25.24 9.80
N THR A 38 4.54 25.37 9.71
CA THR A 38 3.65 25.25 10.86
C THR A 38 3.28 23.80 11.05
N TRP A 39 3.88 23.16 12.05
CA TRP A 39 3.62 21.75 12.35
C TRP A 39 2.56 21.64 13.43
N ARG A 40 1.55 20.80 13.19
CA ARG A 40 0.73 20.25 14.27
C ARG A 40 1.49 19.04 14.83
N LYS A 41 1.88 19.12 16.11
CA LYS A 41 2.50 18.01 16.82
C LYS A 41 1.42 17.18 17.48
N TYR A 42 1.48 15.88 17.23
CA TYR A 42 0.67 14.85 17.87
C TYR A 42 1.59 13.85 18.54
N GLU A 43 1.21 13.41 19.73
CA GLU A 43 1.90 12.35 20.44
C GLU A 43 1.03 11.11 20.57
N THR A 44 1.56 9.96 20.17
CA THR A 44 0.91 8.65 20.31
C THR A 44 1.77 7.78 21.23
N PRO A 45 1.35 6.54 21.58
CA PRO A 45 2.16 5.64 22.40
C PRO A 45 3.58 5.41 21.86
N HIS A 46 3.74 5.26 20.54
CA HIS A 46 5.03 4.94 19.91
C HIS A 46 5.59 6.03 18.99
N TYR A 47 4.82 7.07 18.66
CA TYR A 47 5.23 8.08 17.69
C TYR A 47 5.07 9.51 18.21
N VAL A 48 5.98 10.39 17.76
CA VAL A 48 5.75 11.83 17.66
C VAL A 48 5.49 12.13 16.19
N VAL A 49 4.31 12.64 15.88
CA VAL A 49 3.90 12.97 14.52
C VAL A 49 3.87 14.48 14.36
N LEU A 50 4.70 15.00 13.47
CA LEU A 50 4.63 16.39 13.01
C LEU A 50 3.90 16.38 11.67
N SER A 51 2.76 17.07 11.58
CA SER A 51 1.91 17.07 10.39
C SER A 51 1.53 18.48 9.94
N GLU A 52 1.63 18.72 8.62
CA GLU A 52 1.09 19.91 7.96
C GLU A 52 -0.42 19.79 7.66
N LEU A 53 -0.96 18.57 7.78
CA LEU A 53 -2.33 18.26 7.41
C LEU A 53 -3.34 18.84 8.39
N GLY A 54 -4.61 18.88 7.97
CA GLY A 54 -5.76 19.15 8.85
C GLY A 54 -5.89 18.11 9.97
N GLU A 55 -6.65 18.45 11.01
CA GLU A 55 -6.75 17.61 12.21
C GLU A 55 -7.24 16.18 11.91
N ASN A 56 -8.25 16.03 11.06
CA ASN A 56 -8.83 14.74 10.73
C ASN A 56 -7.82 13.83 10.02
N GLU A 57 -7.11 14.38 9.03
CA GLU A 57 -6.08 13.67 8.28
C GLU A 57 -4.90 13.32 9.19
N SER A 58 -4.43 14.24 10.02
CA SER A 58 -3.35 13.95 10.98
C SER A 58 -3.73 12.84 11.95
N ARG A 59 -4.96 12.85 12.49
CA ARG A 59 -5.46 11.78 13.38
C ARG A 59 -5.58 10.44 12.63
N TYR A 60 -5.99 10.46 11.37
CA TYR A 60 -5.98 9.27 10.52
C TYR A 60 -4.58 8.69 10.36
N VAL A 61 -3.57 9.53 10.09
CA VAL A 61 -2.17 9.09 9.99
C VAL A 61 -1.67 8.51 11.31
N CYS A 62 -1.94 9.19 12.44
CA CYS A 62 -1.56 8.72 13.78
C CYS A 62 -2.17 7.34 14.09
N SER A 63 -3.46 7.15 13.80
CA SER A 63 -4.13 5.86 13.98
C SER A 63 -3.51 4.77 13.08
N MET A 64 -3.23 5.11 11.82
CA MET A 64 -2.71 4.15 10.85
C MET A 64 -1.29 3.69 11.18
N ILE A 65 -0.40 4.59 11.61
CA ILE A 65 0.98 4.25 11.98
C ILE A 65 1.04 3.40 13.26
N GLU A 66 0.19 3.70 14.26
CA GLU A 66 0.08 2.89 15.49
C GLU A 66 -0.46 1.49 15.21
N ARG A 67 -1.45 1.37 14.32
CA ARG A 67 -2.01 0.08 13.94
C ARG A 67 -1.00 -0.80 13.23
N ILE A 68 -0.24 -0.26 12.28
CA ILE A 68 0.77 -1.05 11.59
C ILE A 68 1.95 -1.40 12.51
N TYR A 69 2.34 -0.50 13.42
CA TYR A 69 3.34 -0.80 14.45
C TYR A 69 2.97 -2.02 15.31
N LYS A 70 1.70 -2.13 15.71
CA LYS A 70 1.19 -3.31 16.43
C LYS A 70 1.35 -4.59 15.61
N GLU A 71 1.10 -4.54 14.30
CA GLU A 71 1.26 -5.70 13.41
C GLU A 71 2.72 -6.08 13.22
N TYR A 72 3.64 -5.11 13.09
CA TYR A 72 5.08 -5.40 13.08
C TYR A 72 5.52 -6.10 14.37
N SER A 73 5.10 -5.56 15.52
CA SER A 73 5.49 -6.05 16.84
C SER A 73 4.92 -7.45 17.15
N LYS A 74 3.76 -7.80 16.59
CA LYS A 74 3.22 -9.16 16.68
C LYS A 74 3.97 -10.16 15.80
N LYS A 75 4.42 -9.72 14.63
CA LYS A 75 5.06 -10.60 13.65
C LYS A 75 6.49 -10.98 14.06
N PHE A 76 7.18 -10.11 14.78
CA PHE A 76 8.57 -10.31 15.18
C PHE A 76 8.73 -10.15 16.68
N THR A 77 9.36 -11.14 17.32
CA THR A 77 9.72 -11.06 18.73
C THR A 77 11.14 -10.51 18.85
N PHE A 78 11.25 -9.26 19.27
CA PHE A 78 12.52 -8.62 19.60
C PHE A 78 12.74 -8.59 21.11
N PRO A 79 14.00 -8.68 21.59
CA PRO A 79 14.30 -8.85 23.02
C PRO A 79 14.05 -7.60 23.87
N ARG A 80 13.84 -6.44 23.25
CA ARG A 80 13.62 -5.16 23.94
C ARG A 80 12.46 -4.41 23.30
N LYS A 81 11.84 -3.49 24.05
CA LYS A 81 10.91 -2.50 23.47
C LYS A 81 11.66 -1.24 23.04
N PRO A 82 11.09 -0.39 22.17
CA PRO A 82 11.65 0.91 21.86
C PRO A 82 11.77 1.80 23.09
N SER A 83 12.96 2.35 23.34
CA SER A 83 13.14 3.44 24.31
C SER A 83 12.83 4.75 23.59
N GLY A 84 11.72 5.38 23.96
CA GLY A 84 11.22 6.61 23.34
C GLY A 84 10.27 6.39 22.17
N LYS A 85 9.98 7.48 21.46
CA LYS A 85 9.00 7.52 20.37
C LYS A 85 9.69 7.75 19.02
N PHE A 86 9.19 7.10 17.98
CA PHE A 86 9.61 7.30 16.61
C PHE A 86 9.12 8.65 16.07
N LEU A 87 9.97 9.37 15.35
CA LEU A 87 9.59 10.63 14.72
C LEU A 87 9.03 10.39 13.32
N LEU A 88 7.81 10.85 13.06
CA LEU A 88 7.16 10.88 11.76
C LEU A 88 6.84 12.32 11.35
N LYS A 89 7.29 12.72 10.16
CA LYS A 89 6.96 14.00 9.52
C LYS A 89 6.09 13.77 8.30
N VAL A 90 4.94 14.43 8.27
CA VAL A 90 3.92 14.27 7.22
C VAL A 90 3.74 15.59 6.50
N PHE A 91 4.25 15.64 5.27
CA PHE A 91 4.13 16.79 4.38
C PHE A 91 2.82 16.70 3.59
N SER A 92 2.22 17.86 3.34
CA SER A 92 0.99 17.97 2.58
C SER A 92 1.22 17.70 1.09
N THR A 93 2.35 18.14 0.53
CA THR A 93 2.67 18.03 -0.90
C THR A 93 3.94 17.24 -1.21
N ASN A 94 3.99 16.69 -2.43
CA ASN A 94 5.17 16.03 -2.97
C ASN A 94 6.34 16.99 -3.21
N LYS A 95 6.06 18.30 -3.38
CA LYS A 95 7.11 19.30 -3.60
C LYS A 95 7.94 19.50 -2.32
N GLU A 96 7.26 19.72 -1.21
CA GLU A 96 7.90 19.99 0.09
C GLU A 96 8.69 18.77 0.59
N VAL A 97 8.12 17.56 0.46
CA VAL A 97 8.82 16.34 0.88
C VAL A 97 10.15 16.16 0.14
N LYS A 98 10.17 16.42 -1.18
CA LYS A 98 11.36 16.25 -2.02
C LYS A 98 12.43 17.28 -1.67
N GLN A 99 12.01 18.54 -1.47
CA GLN A 99 12.90 19.62 -1.03
C GLN A 99 13.50 19.30 0.34
N TYR A 100 12.69 18.83 1.28
CA TYR A 100 13.15 18.45 2.61
C TYR A 100 14.14 17.28 2.57
N ILE A 101 13.81 16.19 1.85
CA ILE A 101 14.69 15.03 1.71
C ILE A 101 16.03 15.43 1.06
N GLN A 102 15.99 16.25 0.01
CA GLN A 102 17.20 16.75 -0.66
C GLN A 102 18.06 17.59 0.29
N TYR A 103 17.45 18.54 1.01
CA TYR A 103 18.14 19.35 2.02
C TYR A 103 18.80 18.50 3.11
N ARG A 104 18.20 17.35 3.45
CA ARG A 104 18.76 16.39 4.42
C ARG A 104 19.76 15.40 3.82
N GLY A 105 20.14 15.56 2.54
CA GLY A 105 21.13 14.72 1.86
C GLY A 105 20.58 13.41 1.31
N GLY A 106 19.26 13.27 1.17
CA GLY A 106 18.60 12.16 0.50
C GLY A 106 18.29 12.45 -0.98
N SER A 107 17.70 11.48 -1.68
CA SER A 107 17.34 11.62 -3.09
C SER A 107 16.04 12.41 -3.28
N SER A 108 16.05 13.42 -4.16
CA SER A 108 14.87 14.22 -4.53
C SER A 108 13.80 13.44 -5.30
N LYS A 109 14.07 12.17 -5.67
CA LYS A 109 13.09 11.31 -6.35
C LYS A 109 12.09 10.67 -5.38
N TRP A 110 12.38 10.65 -4.09
CA TRP A 110 11.60 9.91 -3.10
C TRP A 110 10.39 10.72 -2.62
N LEU A 111 9.23 10.06 -2.55
CA LEU A 111 7.97 10.64 -2.01
C LEU A 111 7.80 10.36 -0.51
N GLY A 112 8.68 9.53 0.05
CA GLY A 112 8.88 9.30 1.46
C GLY A 112 10.20 8.56 1.66
N ALA A 113 10.77 8.70 2.85
CA ALA A 113 12.04 8.07 3.19
C ALA A 113 12.20 7.98 4.71
N TYR A 114 12.75 6.87 5.19
CA TYR A 114 13.34 6.81 6.51
C TYR A 114 14.80 7.34 6.50
N LEU A 115 15.00 8.55 7.03
CA LEU A 115 16.30 9.22 7.07
C LEU A 115 17.14 8.72 8.25
N ARG A 116 17.85 7.59 8.04
CA ARG A 116 18.58 6.83 9.07
C ARG A 116 19.47 7.66 10.00
N LYS A 117 20.30 8.57 9.46
CA LYS A 117 21.21 9.42 10.25
C LYS A 117 20.47 10.30 11.28
N ARG A 118 19.20 10.61 11.03
CA ARG A 118 18.35 11.47 11.86
C ARG A 118 17.24 10.70 12.58
N ARG A 119 17.08 9.41 12.29
CA ARG A 119 16.01 8.54 12.80
C ARG A 119 14.59 9.11 12.60
N GLU A 120 14.39 9.86 11.53
CA GLU A 120 13.09 10.45 11.18
C GLU A 120 12.49 9.79 9.94
N LEU A 121 11.23 9.43 10.03
CA LEU A 121 10.42 9.01 8.90
C LEU A 121 9.75 10.24 8.28
N VAL A 122 9.90 10.40 6.97
CA VAL A 122 9.32 11.52 6.23
C VAL A 122 8.42 10.96 5.12
N VAL A 123 7.19 11.45 5.01
CA VAL A 123 6.25 11.00 3.98
C VAL A 123 5.43 12.16 3.41
N SER A 124 5.08 12.07 2.12
CA SER A 124 4.08 12.91 1.48
C SER A 124 2.69 12.30 1.60
N PHE A 125 1.68 13.15 1.82
CA PHE A 125 0.27 12.78 1.80
C PHE A 125 -0.36 12.89 0.40
N GLU A 126 0.25 13.62 -0.53
CA GLU A 126 -0.27 13.90 -1.87
C GLU A 126 -0.13 12.70 -2.83
N GLN A 127 -0.92 11.67 -2.56
CA GLN A 127 -0.98 10.46 -3.36
C GLN A 127 -2.30 9.72 -3.12
N SER A 128 -2.56 8.68 -3.91
CA SER A 128 -3.76 7.86 -3.72
C SER A 128 -3.82 7.26 -2.31
N ARG A 129 -5.02 6.97 -1.80
CA ARG A 129 -5.16 6.41 -0.43
C ARG A 129 -4.36 5.12 -0.25
N ILE A 130 -4.41 4.23 -1.24
CA ILE A 130 -3.61 3.00 -1.28
C ILE A 130 -2.12 3.31 -1.39
N GLY A 131 -1.73 4.29 -2.22
CA GLY A 131 -0.35 4.72 -2.35
C GLY A 131 0.20 5.23 -1.03
N PHE A 132 -0.51 6.14 -0.37
CA PHE A 132 -0.11 6.73 0.92
C PHE A 132 0.09 5.67 1.98
N ARG A 133 -0.90 4.77 2.12
CA ARG A 133 -0.80 3.65 3.05
C ARG A 133 0.39 2.75 2.72
N SER A 134 0.59 2.42 1.45
CA SER A 134 1.72 1.58 1.03
C SER A 134 3.07 2.21 1.36
N LEU A 135 3.23 3.51 1.08
CA LEU A 135 4.43 4.27 1.41
C LEU A 135 4.66 4.32 2.93
N LEU A 136 3.64 4.68 3.70
CA LEU A 136 3.72 4.77 5.16
C LEU A 136 4.12 3.42 5.79
N PHE A 137 3.57 2.32 5.28
CA PHE A 137 3.86 0.97 5.80
C PHE A 137 5.22 0.45 5.34
N HIS A 138 5.67 0.80 4.14
CA HIS A 138 6.99 0.43 3.64
C HIS A 138 8.08 1.15 4.43
N GLU A 139 8.03 2.48 4.46
CA GLU A 139 9.03 3.30 5.13
C GLU A 139 8.94 3.20 6.66
N GLY A 140 7.73 3.05 7.19
CA GLY A 140 7.50 2.77 8.61
C GLY A 140 8.10 1.45 9.06
N PHE A 141 8.15 0.44 8.18
CA PHE A 141 8.84 -0.82 8.48
C PHE A 141 10.35 -0.63 8.59
N HIS A 142 10.97 0.16 7.70
CA HIS A 142 12.39 0.48 7.83
C HIS A 142 12.73 1.18 9.15
N GLN A 143 11.92 2.16 9.53
CA GLN A 143 12.07 2.86 10.82
C GLN A 143 11.96 1.88 12.01
N PHE A 144 10.94 1.02 11.98
CA PHE A 144 10.73 0.01 13.00
C PHE A 144 11.89 -0.98 13.09
N LEU A 145 12.31 -1.56 11.96
CA LEU A 145 13.32 -2.61 11.93
C LEU A 145 14.70 -2.09 12.37
N GLU A 146 15.10 -0.90 11.91
CA GLU A 146 16.42 -0.31 12.20
C GLU A 146 16.66 -0.14 13.71
N TYR A 147 15.61 0.10 14.50
CA TYR A 147 15.74 0.20 15.96
C TYR A 147 16.28 -1.10 16.59
N TYR A 148 15.93 -2.25 16.01
CA TYR A 148 16.30 -3.57 16.49
C TYR A 148 17.54 -4.12 15.79
N LEU A 149 17.60 -3.95 14.46
CA LEU A 149 18.63 -4.48 13.60
C LEU A 149 19.25 -3.33 12.81
N PRO A 150 20.32 -2.69 13.34
CA PRO A 150 21.05 -1.70 12.58
C PRO A 150 21.80 -2.39 11.44
N ASN A 151 21.52 -2.00 10.19
CA ASN A 151 22.09 -2.57 8.95
C ASN A 151 21.63 -4.01 8.60
N PRO A 152 20.32 -4.24 8.42
CA PRO A 152 19.85 -5.51 7.88
C PRO A 152 20.32 -5.69 6.42
N PRO A 153 20.48 -6.93 5.92
CA PRO A 153 20.72 -7.18 4.50
C PRO A 153 19.64 -6.51 3.64
N ILE A 154 20.04 -5.89 2.52
CA ILE A 154 19.14 -5.06 1.69
C ILE A 154 17.92 -5.87 1.22
N TRP A 155 18.15 -7.06 0.66
CA TRP A 155 17.05 -7.93 0.20
C TRP A 155 16.05 -8.27 1.31
N PHE A 156 16.52 -8.44 2.54
CA PHE A 156 15.69 -8.83 3.67
C PHE A 156 14.85 -7.64 4.15
N ASN A 157 15.47 -6.46 4.26
CA ASN A 157 14.81 -5.22 4.64
C ASN A 157 13.76 -4.81 3.61
N GLU A 158 14.13 -4.73 2.34
CA GLU A 158 13.22 -4.32 1.26
C GLU A 158 12.14 -5.36 1.00
N GLY A 159 12.47 -6.66 1.04
CA GLY A 159 11.48 -7.72 0.84
C GLY A 159 10.42 -7.73 1.94
N LEU A 160 10.79 -7.45 3.20
CA LEU A 160 9.85 -7.30 4.31
C LEU A 160 9.04 -6.00 4.19
N ALA A 161 9.69 -4.89 3.81
CA ALA A 161 9.00 -3.63 3.58
C ALA A 161 7.93 -3.75 2.48
N GLU A 162 8.22 -4.41 1.36
CA GLU A 162 7.25 -4.73 0.31
C GLU A 162 6.10 -5.62 0.84
N TYR A 163 6.42 -6.62 1.67
CA TYR A 163 5.43 -7.52 2.26
C TYR A 163 4.42 -6.77 3.16
N PHE A 164 4.90 -5.85 3.99
CA PHE A 164 4.03 -5.05 4.86
C PHE A 164 3.38 -3.86 4.15
N GLY A 165 4.08 -3.23 3.21
CA GLY A 165 3.60 -2.10 2.40
C GLY A 165 2.30 -2.43 1.67
N THR A 166 2.18 -3.66 1.20
CA THR A 166 1.03 -4.11 0.39
C THR A 166 -0.14 -4.67 1.19
N ALA A 167 -0.15 -4.50 2.51
CA ALA A 167 -1.24 -4.95 3.37
C ALA A 167 -2.59 -4.37 2.96
N ILE A 168 -3.64 -5.19 2.95
CA ILE A 168 -5.00 -4.77 2.56
C ILE A 168 -5.88 -4.64 3.79
N PRO A 169 -6.58 -3.53 4.03
CA PRO A 169 -7.51 -3.45 5.15
C PRO A 169 -8.66 -4.45 4.94
N ILE A 170 -8.95 -5.24 5.97
CA ILE A 170 -10.11 -6.17 5.99
C ILE A 170 -11.18 -5.74 6.98
N SER A 171 -10.82 -4.89 7.94
CA SER A 171 -11.73 -4.18 8.83
C SER A 171 -11.11 -2.83 9.22
N ARG A 172 -11.82 -2.07 10.06
CA ARG A 172 -11.27 -0.84 10.66
C ARG A 172 -10.02 -1.07 11.52
N GLU A 173 -9.75 -2.31 11.93
CA GLU A 173 -8.64 -2.64 12.83
C GLU A 173 -7.61 -3.56 12.18
N LYS A 174 -8.06 -4.51 11.36
CA LYS A 174 -7.23 -5.61 10.85
C LYS A 174 -6.79 -5.40 9.41
N PHE A 175 -5.59 -5.89 9.11
CA PHE A 175 -5.03 -5.97 7.77
C PHE A 175 -4.83 -7.43 7.35
N LYS A 176 -4.89 -7.66 6.04
CA LYS A 176 -4.47 -8.89 5.39
C LYS A 176 -3.08 -8.65 4.79
N PHE A 177 -2.11 -9.45 5.23
CA PHE A 177 -0.76 -9.47 4.69
C PHE A 177 -0.54 -10.67 3.76
N GLY A 178 0.53 -10.62 2.97
CA GLY A 178 0.88 -11.71 2.06
C GLY A 178 -0.12 -11.93 0.92
N VAL A 179 -0.84 -10.87 0.52
CA VAL A 179 -1.58 -10.89 -0.74
C VAL A 179 -0.56 -10.76 -1.87
N PRO A 180 -0.61 -11.61 -2.91
CA PRO A 180 0.39 -11.55 -3.97
C PRO A 180 0.43 -10.18 -4.67
N ILE A 181 1.63 -9.62 -4.83
CA ILE A 181 1.83 -8.36 -5.53
C ILE A 181 1.79 -8.63 -7.04
N LEU A 182 0.62 -8.42 -7.66
CA LEU A 182 0.38 -8.75 -9.08
C LEU A 182 1.42 -8.11 -10.04
N SER A 183 1.88 -6.89 -9.73
CA SER A 183 2.91 -6.22 -10.54
C SER A 183 4.28 -6.90 -10.44
N HIS A 184 4.65 -7.43 -9.27
CA HIS A 184 5.87 -8.22 -9.09
C HIS A 184 5.78 -9.55 -9.83
N LEU A 185 4.65 -10.26 -9.68
CA LEU A 185 4.44 -11.53 -10.37
C LEU A 185 4.55 -11.38 -11.89
N ARG A 186 3.88 -10.39 -12.48
CA ARG A 186 3.99 -10.10 -13.92
C ARG A 186 5.40 -9.76 -14.35
N ARG A 187 6.11 -8.94 -13.56
CA ARG A 187 7.48 -8.52 -13.88
C ARG A 187 8.46 -9.69 -13.84
N LEU A 188 8.38 -10.52 -12.80
CA LEU A 188 9.21 -11.71 -12.66
C LEU A 188 8.90 -12.76 -13.73
N LYS A 189 7.61 -13.01 -14.03
CA LYS A 189 7.20 -13.88 -15.14
C LYS A 189 7.80 -13.40 -16.46
N GLY A 190 7.64 -12.11 -16.77
CA GLY A 190 8.17 -11.52 -18.01
C GLY A 190 9.70 -11.55 -18.08
N ALA A 191 10.40 -11.29 -16.98
CA ALA A 191 11.86 -11.36 -16.94
C ALA A 191 12.37 -12.80 -17.07
N LEU A 192 11.70 -13.76 -16.45
CA LEU A 192 12.01 -15.19 -16.57
C LEU A 192 11.87 -15.66 -18.02
N SER A 193 10.76 -15.32 -18.70
CA SER A 193 10.55 -15.66 -20.12
C SER A 193 11.58 -15.03 -21.05
N LYS A 194 12.22 -13.93 -20.67
CA LYS A 194 13.26 -13.24 -21.46
C LYS A 194 14.70 -13.62 -21.07
N GLY A 195 14.89 -14.47 -20.06
CA GLY A 195 16.22 -14.78 -19.52
C GLY A 195 16.89 -13.64 -18.73
N ASN A 196 16.13 -12.58 -18.38
CA ASN A 196 16.66 -11.36 -17.75
C ASN A 196 16.36 -11.26 -16.24
N SER A 197 15.97 -12.37 -15.59
CA SER A 197 15.70 -12.41 -14.15
C SER A 197 17.02 -12.42 -13.36
N PRO A 198 17.28 -11.48 -12.43
CA PRO A 198 18.53 -11.46 -11.68
C PRO A 198 18.64 -12.71 -10.80
N PHE A 199 19.73 -13.47 -10.90
CA PHE A 199 19.90 -14.70 -10.11
C PHE A 199 19.84 -14.44 -8.58
N ILE A 200 19.17 -15.31 -7.81
CA ILE A 200 18.91 -15.07 -6.38
C ILE A 200 20.20 -14.90 -5.57
N GLY A 201 21.26 -15.62 -5.93
CA GLY A 201 22.59 -15.46 -5.30
C GLY A 201 23.12 -14.03 -5.41
N LYS A 202 22.90 -13.36 -6.55
CA LYS A 202 23.26 -11.94 -6.73
C LYS A 202 22.34 -11.01 -5.94
N VAL A 203 21.05 -11.34 -5.83
CA VAL A 203 20.07 -10.52 -5.09
C VAL A 203 20.39 -10.51 -3.60
N VAL A 204 20.69 -11.66 -2.98
CA VAL A 204 20.93 -11.73 -1.53
C VAL A 204 22.29 -11.15 -1.10
N THR A 205 23.22 -10.98 -2.02
CA THR A 205 24.54 -10.36 -1.79
C THR A 205 24.69 -8.97 -2.39
N ALA A 206 23.66 -8.44 -3.06
CA ALA A 206 23.74 -7.13 -3.71
C ALA A 206 23.97 -6.01 -2.70
N GLY A 207 24.99 -5.19 -2.95
CA GLY A 207 25.20 -3.91 -2.28
C GLY A 207 24.29 -2.80 -2.85
N PRO A 208 24.32 -1.60 -2.24
CA PRO A 208 23.43 -0.49 -2.61
C PRO A 208 23.47 -0.11 -4.09
N GLN A 209 24.64 -0.08 -4.72
CA GLN A 209 24.77 0.30 -6.14
C GLN A 209 24.02 -0.67 -7.06
N ILE A 210 24.21 -1.98 -6.87
CA ILE A 210 23.56 -3.00 -7.69
C ILE A 210 22.05 -3.02 -7.40
N PHE A 211 21.65 -2.88 -6.14
CA PHE A 211 20.24 -2.99 -5.76
C PHE A 211 19.41 -1.78 -6.21
N TYR A 212 19.92 -0.56 -6.01
CA TYR A 212 19.16 0.68 -6.21
C TYR A 212 19.48 1.43 -7.52
N HIS A 213 20.55 1.06 -8.25
CA HIS A 213 21.02 1.80 -9.43
C HIS A 213 21.42 0.91 -10.63
N SER A 214 20.90 -0.33 -10.71
CA SER A 214 21.23 -1.25 -11.81
C SER A 214 20.40 -1.09 -13.08
N GLY A 215 19.39 -0.22 -13.10
CA GLY A 215 18.34 -0.19 -14.13
C GLY A 215 17.33 -1.35 -14.02
N ASN A 216 17.58 -2.30 -13.10
CA ASN A 216 16.74 -3.47 -12.83
C ASN A 216 16.21 -3.47 -11.39
N GLU A 217 16.17 -2.32 -10.72
CA GLU A 217 15.84 -2.21 -9.28
C GLU A 217 14.50 -2.89 -8.98
N LYS A 218 13.50 -2.64 -9.84
CA LYS A 218 12.15 -3.22 -9.74
C LYS A 218 12.13 -4.75 -9.75
N LEU A 219 13.13 -5.41 -10.33
CA LEU A 219 13.31 -6.87 -10.29
C LEU A 219 14.00 -7.32 -8.99
N TYR A 220 14.97 -6.55 -8.48
CA TYR A 220 15.58 -6.80 -7.18
C TYR A 220 14.55 -6.70 -6.04
N TYR A 221 13.72 -5.66 -6.02
CA TYR A 221 12.58 -5.57 -5.10
C TYR A 221 11.63 -6.76 -5.23
N ALA A 222 11.19 -7.07 -6.46
CA ALA A 222 10.25 -8.16 -6.70
C ALA A 222 10.81 -9.52 -6.26
N LYS A 223 12.09 -9.79 -6.50
CA LYS A 223 12.73 -11.06 -6.15
C LYS A 223 13.03 -11.17 -4.65
N SER A 224 13.38 -10.05 -4.02
CA SER A 224 13.51 -9.92 -2.56
C SER A 224 12.17 -10.18 -1.86
N TRP A 225 11.09 -9.56 -2.35
CA TRP A 225 9.73 -9.82 -1.91
C TRP A 225 9.36 -11.29 -2.10
N LEU A 226 9.65 -11.90 -3.26
CA LEU A 226 9.32 -13.31 -3.52
C LEU A 226 10.00 -14.24 -2.50
N LEU A 227 11.28 -14.03 -2.21
CA LEU A 227 12.00 -14.79 -1.18
C LEU A 227 11.38 -14.57 0.20
N VAL A 228 11.15 -13.33 0.61
CA VAL A 228 10.53 -13.02 1.92
C VAL A 228 9.11 -13.60 2.02
N HIS A 229 8.31 -13.50 0.96
CA HIS A 229 6.97 -14.06 0.87
C HIS A 229 6.99 -15.59 0.96
N TYR A 230 8.04 -16.25 0.46
CA TYR A 230 8.26 -17.68 0.66
C TYR A 230 8.60 -17.99 2.11
N LEU A 231 9.58 -17.27 2.67
CA LEU A 231 10.04 -17.48 4.05
C LEU A 231 8.92 -17.26 5.07
N LEU A 232 8.03 -16.30 4.86
CA LEU A 232 6.92 -16.01 5.77
C LEU A 232 5.78 -17.04 5.74
N LYS A 233 5.84 -18.05 4.86
CA LYS A 233 5.00 -19.27 4.99
C LYS A 233 5.35 -20.04 6.27
N ASN A 234 6.62 -20.01 6.69
CA ASN A 234 7.09 -20.57 7.95
C ASN A 234 8.04 -19.58 8.64
N THR A 235 7.51 -18.86 9.63
CA THR A 235 8.21 -17.77 10.33
C THR A 235 9.45 -18.23 11.09
N HIS A 236 9.68 -19.54 11.28
CA HIS A 236 10.86 -20.04 11.97
C HIS A 236 12.16 -19.59 11.30
N LEU A 237 12.26 -19.66 9.97
CA LEU A 237 13.48 -19.27 9.26
C LEU A 237 13.71 -17.75 9.29
N VAL A 238 12.63 -16.96 9.21
CA VAL A 238 12.69 -15.49 9.38
C VAL A 238 13.16 -15.13 10.78
N ASN A 239 12.62 -15.78 11.82
CA ASN A 239 13.04 -15.59 13.19
C ASN A 239 14.50 -16.00 13.39
N LYS A 240 14.94 -17.12 12.78
CA LYS A 240 16.35 -17.55 12.80
C LYS A 240 17.27 -16.51 12.18
N ILE A 241 16.90 -15.93 11.03
CA ILE A 241 17.65 -14.82 10.40
C ILE A 241 17.75 -13.64 11.36
N ILE A 242 16.62 -13.21 11.94
CA ILE A 242 16.59 -12.11 12.92
C ILE A 242 17.50 -12.40 14.12
N GLN A 243 17.47 -13.61 14.68
CA GLN A 243 18.30 -14.00 15.82
C GLN A 243 19.79 -14.01 15.49
N ILE A 244 20.18 -14.41 14.27
CA ILE A 244 21.58 -14.32 13.81
C ILE A 244 22.01 -12.85 13.71
N LEU A 245 21.16 -12.01 13.11
CA LEU A 245 21.43 -10.58 12.93
C LEU A 245 21.47 -9.83 14.27
N LEU A 246 20.62 -10.17 15.24
CA LEU A 246 20.63 -9.60 16.60
C LEU A 246 21.97 -9.87 17.32
N LYS A 247 22.60 -11.02 17.04
CA LYS A 247 23.94 -11.37 17.55
C LYS A 247 25.08 -10.67 16.78
N LYS A 248 24.77 -9.73 15.88
CA LYS A 248 25.71 -9.03 14.98
C LYS A 248 26.54 -9.99 14.12
N LYS A 249 26.02 -11.18 13.84
CA LYS A 249 26.67 -12.17 12.96
C LYS A 249 26.19 -11.95 11.53
N GLY A 250 27.13 -12.03 10.58
CA GLY A 250 26.79 -12.08 9.16
C GLY A 250 25.98 -13.33 8.82
N LEU A 251 25.17 -13.25 7.76
CA LEU A 251 24.42 -14.40 7.27
C LEU A 251 25.31 -15.28 6.39
N ASN A 252 25.37 -16.57 6.71
CA ASN A 252 25.90 -17.58 5.79
C ASN A 252 24.73 -18.13 4.95
N TYR A 253 24.59 -17.62 3.72
CA TYR A 253 23.47 -17.97 2.84
C TYR A 253 23.46 -19.46 2.44
N TYR A 254 24.62 -20.07 2.26
CA TYR A 254 24.71 -21.50 1.97
C TYR A 254 24.15 -22.33 3.13
N ARG A 255 24.46 -21.98 4.37
CA ARG A 255 23.89 -22.66 5.55
C ARG A 255 22.39 -22.38 5.75
N LEU A 256 21.89 -21.23 5.29
CA LEU A 256 20.48 -20.87 5.41
C LEU A 256 19.61 -21.53 4.32
N PHE A 257 20.13 -21.60 3.09
CA PHE A 257 19.33 -21.91 1.90
C PHE A 257 19.90 -23.04 1.03
N GLY A 258 21.11 -23.54 1.32
CA GLY A 258 21.84 -24.46 0.48
C GLY A 258 22.41 -23.79 -0.77
N HIS A 259 22.63 -24.56 -1.83
CA HIS A 259 23.12 -24.03 -3.10
C HIS A 259 22.14 -23.02 -3.70
N ALA A 260 22.67 -21.88 -4.17
CA ALA A 260 21.86 -20.81 -4.75
C ALA A 260 21.02 -21.27 -5.96
N LYS A 261 21.50 -22.26 -6.73
CA LYS A 261 20.73 -22.85 -7.85
C LYS A 261 19.47 -23.57 -7.36
N ASN A 262 19.55 -24.26 -6.23
CA ASN A 262 18.40 -24.93 -5.64
C ASN A 262 17.39 -23.91 -5.11
N LEU A 263 17.87 -22.85 -4.47
CA LEU A 263 17.02 -21.73 -4.04
C LEU A 263 16.35 -21.03 -5.23
N GLU A 264 17.07 -20.82 -6.33
CA GLU A 264 16.53 -20.23 -7.56
C GLU A 264 15.38 -21.08 -8.13
N ASN A 265 15.62 -22.39 -8.30
CA ASN A 265 14.59 -23.32 -8.80
C ASN A 265 13.36 -23.35 -7.88
N LEU A 266 13.58 -23.36 -6.56
CA LEU A 266 12.51 -23.29 -5.57
C LEU A 266 11.70 -22.01 -5.70
N LEU A 267 12.35 -20.84 -5.83
CA LEU A 267 11.65 -19.57 -5.98
C LEU A 267 10.92 -19.47 -7.31
N GLN A 268 11.47 -20.03 -8.38
CA GLN A 268 10.79 -20.12 -9.66
C GLN A 268 9.51 -20.95 -9.57
N ASN A 269 9.56 -22.14 -8.95
CA ASN A 269 8.37 -22.95 -8.70
C ASN A 269 7.35 -22.20 -7.83
N TYR A 270 7.82 -21.50 -6.79
CA TYR A 270 6.97 -20.70 -5.94
C TYR A 270 6.33 -19.50 -6.65
N LEU A 271 7.04 -18.87 -7.59
CA LEU A 271 6.50 -17.81 -8.44
C LEU A 271 5.31 -18.34 -9.25
N PHE A 272 5.42 -19.54 -9.84
CA PHE A 272 4.32 -20.15 -10.59
C PHE A 272 3.15 -20.56 -9.68
N GLU A 273 3.42 -21.07 -8.48
CA GLU A 273 2.39 -21.32 -7.45
C GLU A 273 1.63 -20.02 -7.13
N LEU A 274 2.33 -18.91 -6.89
CA LEU A 274 1.72 -17.62 -6.61
C LEU A 274 0.97 -17.06 -7.82
N LEU A 275 1.46 -17.25 -9.04
CA LEU A 275 0.75 -16.85 -10.26
C LEU A 275 -0.60 -17.55 -10.39
N ASP A 276 -0.66 -18.88 -10.17
CA ASP A 276 -1.94 -19.61 -10.16
C ASP A 276 -2.88 -19.10 -9.06
N LYS A 277 -2.37 -19.03 -7.81
CA LYS A 277 -3.15 -18.57 -6.65
C LYS A 277 -3.58 -17.11 -6.76
N SER A 278 -2.85 -16.28 -7.50
CA SER A 278 -3.18 -14.87 -7.66
C SER A 278 -4.43 -14.63 -8.50
N GLY A 279 -4.85 -15.59 -9.33
CA GLY A 279 -5.93 -15.43 -10.29
C GLY A 279 -5.59 -14.54 -11.50
N GLU A 280 -4.33 -14.10 -11.67
CA GLU A 280 -3.93 -13.14 -12.70
C GLU A 280 -4.15 -13.68 -14.12
N ASN A 281 -3.85 -14.96 -14.40
CA ASN A 281 -4.08 -15.54 -15.74
C ASN A 281 -5.59 -15.57 -16.07
N LEU A 282 -6.43 -15.99 -15.11
CA LEU A 282 -7.89 -16.00 -15.26
C LEU A 282 -8.45 -14.59 -15.48
N TYR A 283 -7.89 -13.60 -14.78
CA TYR A 283 -8.21 -12.19 -15.00
C TYR A 283 -7.85 -11.75 -16.43
N GLN A 284 -6.67 -12.08 -16.94
CA GLN A 284 -6.23 -11.72 -18.28
C GLN A 284 -7.12 -12.34 -19.36
N GLU A 285 -7.51 -13.60 -19.21
CA GLU A 285 -8.50 -14.25 -20.09
C GLU A 285 -9.87 -13.59 -19.99
N GLY A 286 -10.33 -13.28 -18.77
CA GLY A 286 -11.59 -12.59 -18.52
C GLY A 286 -11.62 -11.20 -19.17
N GLN A 287 -10.50 -10.49 -19.15
CA GLN A 287 -10.34 -9.19 -19.79
C GLN A 287 -10.50 -9.29 -21.32
N LYS A 288 -9.89 -10.30 -21.95
CA LYS A 288 -10.06 -10.57 -23.40
C LYS A 288 -11.53 -10.87 -23.74
N ALA A 289 -12.19 -11.72 -22.96
CA ALA A 289 -13.61 -12.03 -23.15
C ALA A 289 -14.50 -10.79 -22.97
N PHE A 290 -14.19 -9.94 -21.98
CA PHE A 290 -14.89 -8.67 -21.74
C PHE A 290 -14.76 -7.71 -22.94
N GLN A 291 -13.56 -7.57 -23.51
CA GLN A 291 -13.33 -6.76 -24.71
C GLN A 291 -14.12 -7.27 -25.91
N GLN A 292 -14.26 -8.58 -26.05
CA GLN A 292 -15.10 -9.24 -27.07
C GLN A 292 -16.60 -9.22 -26.75
N ARG A 293 -17.03 -8.51 -25.69
CA ARG A 293 -18.42 -8.45 -25.20
C ARG A 293 -19.03 -9.81 -24.84
N LYS A 294 -18.20 -10.83 -24.59
CA LYS A 294 -18.61 -12.16 -24.13
C LYS A 294 -18.87 -12.12 -22.62
N TRP A 295 -19.95 -11.45 -22.21
CA TRP A 295 -20.23 -11.08 -20.81
C TRP A 295 -20.30 -12.28 -19.87
N ASP A 296 -20.94 -13.38 -20.28
CA ASP A 296 -21.08 -14.58 -19.44
C ASP A 296 -19.75 -15.30 -19.24
N GLN A 297 -18.95 -15.41 -20.29
CA GLN A 297 -17.62 -15.99 -20.20
C GLN A 297 -16.72 -15.12 -19.29
N ALA A 298 -16.73 -13.80 -19.50
CA ALA A 298 -15.97 -12.87 -18.68
C ALA A 298 -16.39 -12.93 -17.20
N MET A 299 -17.69 -12.97 -16.90
CA MET A 299 -18.23 -13.12 -15.55
C MET A 299 -17.72 -14.40 -14.86
N ARG A 300 -17.75 -15.54 -15.57
CA ARG A 300 -17.23 -16.80 -15.05
C ARG A 300 -15.73 -16.71 -14.76
N LEU A 301 -14.94 -16.15 -15.67
CA LEU A 301 -13.49 -16.02 -15.52
C LEU A 301 -13.11 -15.10 -14.35
N PHE A 302 -13.75 -13.93 -14.22
CA PHE A 302 -13.50 -13.05 -13.08
C PHE A 302 -13.96 -13.66 -11.75
N THR A 303 -15.05 -14.43 -11.75
CA THR A 303 -15.50 -15.15 -10.55
C THR A 303 -14.50 -16.22 -10.14
N LYS A 304 -13.95 -16.99 -11.09
CA LYS A 304 -12.86 -17.95 -10.83
C LYS A 304 -11.57 -17.25 -10.38
N ALA A 305 -11.22 -16.10 -10.96
CA ALA A 305 -10.06 -15.33 -10.51
C ALA A 305 -10.22 -14.89 -9.03
N LEU A 306 -11.42 -14.48 -8.64
CA LEU A 306 -11.74 -14.09 -7.27
C LEU A 306 -11.87 -15.27 -6.30
N SER A 307 -12.13 -16.49 -6.77
CA SER A 307 -12.06 -17.69 -5.92
C SER A 307 -10.61 -18.10 -5.63
N LYS A 308 -9.69 -17.88 -6.58
CA LYS A 308 -8.24 -18.04 -6.36
C LYS A 308 -7.71 -16.95 -5.41
N ASN A 309 -8.05 -15.69 -5.70
CA ASN A 309 -7.65 -14.53 -4.91
C ASN A 309 -8.82 -13.55 -4.72
N SER A 310 -9.46 -13.62 -3.56
CA SER A 310 -10.59 -12.74 -3.24
C SER A 310 -10.22 -11.24 -3.16
N TYR A 311 -8.92 -10.92 -3.13
CA TYR A 311 -8.36 -9.57 -3.10
C TYR A 311 -7.90 -9.06 -4.47
N HIS A 312 -8.16 -9.78 -5.57
CA HIS A 312 -7.77 -9.34 -6.90
C HIS A 312 -8.57 -8.10 -7.32
N PRO A 313 -7.93 -6.91 -7.45
CA PRO A 313 -8.67 -5.66 -7.60
C PRO A 313 -9.31 -5.52 -8.99
N TYR A 314 -8.57 -5.87 -10.04
CA TYR A 314 -9.06 -5.74 -11.42
C TYR A 314 -10.18 -6.74 -11.76
N ALA A 315 -10.04 -8.02 -11.38
CA ALA A 315 -11.12 -9.00 -11.55
C ALA A 315 -12.41 -8.56 -10.84
N ARG A 316 -12.31 -8.03 -9.61
CA ARG A 316 -13.46 -7.48 -8.89
C ARG A 316 -14.08 -6.28 -9.59
N HIS A 317 -13.25 -5.37 -10.10
CA HIS A 317 -13.72 -4.20 -10.83
C HIS A 317 -14.53 -4.59 -12.06
N TYR A 318 -13.98 -5.45 -12.92
CA TYR A 318 -14.69 -5.90 -14.13
C TYR A 318 -15.92 -6.73 -13.81
N ARG A 319 -15.90 -7.56 -12.76
CA ARG A 319 -17.11 -8.26 -12.31
C ARG A 319 -18.21 -7.29 -11.90
N GLY A 320 -17.85 -6.24 -11.16
CA GLY A 320 -18.77 -5.15 -10.81
C GLY A 320 -19.39 -4.46 -12.02
N LEU A 321 -18.59 -4.20 -13.08
CA LEU A 321 -19.08 -3.65 -14.34
C LEU A 321 -20.08 -4.58 -15.04
N ILE A 322 -19.81 -5.89 -15.11
CA ILE A 322 -20.75 -6.84 -15.72
C ILE A 322 -22.04 -6.94 -14.89
N HIS A 323 -21.95 -6.96 -13.56
CA HIS A 323 -23.15 -6.92 -12.70
C HIS A 323 -23.99 -5.67 -12.96
N PHE A 324 -23.35 -4.51 -13.14
CA PHE A 324 -24.04 -3.27 -13.49
C PHE A 324 -24.78 -3.40 -14.84
N GLN A 325 -24.09 -3.91 -15.86
CA GLN A 325 -24.67 -4.11 -17.20
C GLN A 325 -25.89 -5.05 -17.15
N LYS A 326 -25.86 -6.06 -16.27
CA LYS A 326 -26.96 -6.99 -16.04
C LYS A 326 -28.06 -6.46 -15.09
N LYS A 327 -28.01 -5.18 -14.72
CA LYS A 327 -28.92 -4.54 -13.75
C LYS A 327 -28.91 -5.18 -12.35
N ASN A 328 -27.87 -5.95 -12.04
CA ASN A 328 -27.65 -6.53 -10.71
C ASN A 328 -26.97 -5.51 -9.79
N TYR A 329 -27.67 -4.40 -9.53
CA TYR A 329 -27.12 -3.21 -8.85
C TYR A 329 -26.60 -3.51 -7.44
N LYS A 330 -27.23 -4.42 -6.68
CA LYS A 330 -26.76 -4.82 -5.35
C LYS A 330 -25.37 -5.48 -5.41
N ALA A 331 -25.18 -6.43 -6.33
CA ALA A 331 -23.91 -7.15 -6.49
C ALA A 331 -22.81 -6.21 -7.04
N SER A 332 -23.17 -5.35 -7.98
CA SER A 332 -22.27 -4.33 -8.53
C SER A 332 -21.79 -3.34 -7.46
N HIS A 333 -22.73 -2.80 -6.68
CA HIS A 333 -22.43 -1.92 -5.54
C HIS A 333 -21.47 -2.57 -4.54
N TYR A 334 -21.68 -3.86 -4.22
CA TYR A 334 -20.81 -4.61 -3.32
C TYR A 334 -19.37 -4.68 -3.83
N ASP A 335 -19.17 -5.00 -5.11
CA ASP A 335 -17.84 -5.12 -5.70
C ASP A 335 -17.07 -3.79 -5.72
N PHE A 336 -17.74 -2.69 -6.09
CA PHE A 336 -17.11 -1.36 -6.04
C PHE A 336 -16.83 -0.90 -4.61
N SER A 337 -17.76 -1.18 -3.68
CA SER A 337 -17.58 -0.81 -2.27
C SER A 337 -16.38 -1.51 -1.63
N LYS A 338 -16.11 -2.78 -1.99
CA LYS A 338 -14.91 -3.49 -1.52
C LYS A 338 -13.62 -2.84 -2.02
N LEU A 339 -13.57 -2.41 -3.28
CA LEU A 339 -12.39 -1.73 -3.83
C LEU A 339 -12.15 -0.37 -3.15
N ILE A 340 -13.22 0.43 -2.98
CA ILE A 340 -13.15 1.72 -2.29
C ILE A 340 -12.68 1.51 -0.84
N PHE A 341 -13.17 0.48 -0.16
CA PHE A 341 -12.75 0.12 1.19
C PHE A 341 -11.26 -0.26 1.27
N TRP A 342 -10.71 -0.93 0.24
CA TRP A 342 -9.27 -1.23 0.16
C TRP A 342 -8.39 -0.01 -0.14
N GLY A 343 -9.02 1.14 -0.44
CA GLY A 343 -8.35 2.40 -0.71
C GLY A 343 -8.14 2.70 -2.19
N TYR A 344 -8.80 1.97 -3.09
CA TYR A 344 -8.79 2.31 -4.51
C TYR A 344 -9.65 3.54 -4.77
N ASP A 345 -9.03 4.54 -5.39
CA ASP A 345 -9.62 5.83 -5.71
C ASP A 345 -9.80 6.03 -7.22
N TRP A 346 -10.12 4.95 -7.94
CA TRP A 346 -10.37 5.04 -9.38
C TRP A 346 -11.71 5.74 -9.62
N PRO A 347 -11.77 6.82 -10.43
CA PRO A 347 -13.01 7.54 -10.72
C PRO A 347 -14.19 6.62 -11.14
N PRO A 348 -13.98 5.58 -11.98
CA PRO A 348 -15.05 4.65 -12.33
C PRO A 348 -15.72 3.95 -11.13
N LEU A 349 -15.00 3.68 -10.04
CA LEU A 349 -15.57 2.99 -8.88
C LEU A 349 -16.67 3.83 -8.22
N PHE A 350 -16.40 5.11 -8.02
CA PHE A 350 -17.37 6.04 -7.44
C PHE A 350 -18.49 6.35 -8.44
N TYR A 351 -18.16 6.55 -9.72
CA TYR A 351 -19.17 6.76 -10.76
C TYR A 351 -20.18 5.62 -10.85
N TYR A 352 -19.73 4.36 -10.98
CA TYR A 352 -20.65 3.24 -11.09
C TYR A 352 -21.34 2.92 -9.76
N ARG A 353 -20.70 3.15 -8.60
CA ARG A 353 -21.38 3.02 -7.30
C ARG A 353 -22.47 4.07 -7.12
N ALA A 354 -22.27 5.30 -7.59
CA ALA A 354 -23.30 6.34 -7.61
C ALA A 354 -24.52 5.91 -8.42
N LEU A 355 -24.31 5.36 -9.62
CA LEU A 355 -25.39 4.83 -10.45
C LEU A 355 -26.10 3.64 -9.79
N CYS A 356 -25.36 2.73 -9.14
CA CYS A 356 -25.98 1.65 -8.37
C CYS A 356 -26.85 2.20 -7.24
N ASN A 357 -26.33 3.17 -6.47
CA ASN A 357 -27.07 3.81 -5.38
C ASN A 357 -28.35 4.47 -5.87
N TYR A 358 -28.30 5.15 -7.01
CA TYR A 358 -29.48 5.73 -7.65
C TYR A 358 -30.55 4.68 -7.97
N HIS A 359 -30.18 3.58 -8.62
CA HIS A 359 -31.10 2.50 -8.94
C HIS A 359 -31.62 1.74 -7.71
N LEU A 360 -30.92 1.84 -6.57
CA LEU A 360 -31.33 1.26 -5.30
C LEU A 360 -32.15 2.24 -4.42
N GLY A 361 -32.41 3.46 -4.88
CA GLY A 361 -33.15 4.50 -4.13
C GLY A 361 -32.30 5.37 -3.19
N ASN A 362 -31.00 5.11 -3.10
CA ASN A 362 -30.05 5.79 -2.20
C ASN A 362 -29.56 7.11 -2.82
N SER A 363 -30.45 8.10 -2.97
CA SER A 363 -30.18 9.32 -3.73
C SER A 363 -29.09 10.20 -3.10
N ARG A 364 -28.99 10.24 -1.75
CA ARG A 364 -27.98 11.03 -1.04
C ARG A 364 -26.59 10.46 -1.26
N GLU A 365 -26.44 9.16 -1.13
CA GLU A 365 -25.20 8.41 -1.34
C GLU A 365 -24.75 8.50 -2.81
N ALA A 366 -25.69 8.45 -3.74
CA ALA A 366 -25.42 8.64 -5.16
C ALA A 366 -24.80 10.02 -5.46
N LEU A 367 -25.36 11.09 -4.88
CA LEU A 367 -24.82 12.45 -5.02
C LEU A 367 -23.43 12.60 -4.38
N LEU A 368 -23.18 11.95 -3.24
CA LEU A 368 -21.85 11.98 -2.61
C LEU A 368 -20.81 11.28 -3.49
N ASP A 369 -21.12 10.08 -3.99
CA ASP A 369 -20.21 9.31 -4.81
C ASP A 369 -19.90 10.02 -6.14
N ILE A 370 -20.89 10.62 -6.81
CA ILE A 370 -20.62 11.33 -8.07
C ILE A 370 -19.78 12.59 -7.87
N LYS A 371 -19.92 13.29 -6.73
CA LYS A 371 -19.05 14.42 -6.37
C LYS A 371 -17.61 13.96 -6.17
N ILE A 372 -17.40 12.82 -5.53
CA ILE A 372 -16.08 12.23 -5.39
C ILE A 372 -15.51 11.85 -6.76
N ALA A 373 -16.29 11.15 -7.60
CA ALA A 373 -15.87 10.80 -8.96
C ALA A 373 -15.43 12.04 -9.75
N TYR A 374 -16.18 13.14 -9.66
CA TYR A 374 -15.86 14.40 -10.31
C TYR A 374 -14.57 15.04 -9.79
N SER A 375 -14.36 15.04 -8.47
CA SER A 375 -13.11 15.55 -7.88
C SER A 375 -11.86 14.78 -8.35
N LEU A 376 -12.01 13.49 -8.68
CA LEU A 376 -10.93 12.63 -9.14
C LEU A 376 -10.69 12.71 -10.65
N ASP A 377 -11.73 13.01 -11.44
CA ASP A 377 -11.65 13.13 -12.91
C ASP A 377 -12.64 14.20 -13.43
N PRO A 378 -12.34 15.50 -13.21
CA PRO A 378 -13.27 16.58 -13.55
C PRO A 378 -13.43 16.81 -15.05
N LYS A 379 -12.52 16.27 -15.86
CA LYS A 379 -12.56 16.39 -17.34
C LYS A 379 -13.45 15.34 -18.00
N ASN A 380 -14.03 14.42 -17.21
CA ASN A 380 -14.83 13.33 -17.75
C ASN A 380 -16.28 13.77 -18.02
N PRO A 381 -16.71 13.81 -19.31
CA PRO A 381 -18.04 14.34 -19.66
C PRO A 381 -19.18 13.47 -19.10
N ARG A 382 -18.97 12.16 -18.92
CA ARG A 382 -19.99 11.28 -18.35
C ARG A 382 -20.22 11.57 -16.86
N ILE A 383 -19.13 11.80 -16.13
CA ILE A 383 -19.18 12.14 -14.71
C ILE A 383 -19.85 13.51 -14.54
N GLN A 384 -19.43 14.53 -15.30
CA GLN A 384 -20.03 15.86 -15.28
C GLN A 384 -21.55 15.82 -15.55
N LYS A 385 -21.97 15.20 -16.67
CA LYS A 385 -23.39 15.10 -17.03
C LYS A 385 -24.22 14.41 -15.93
N THR A 386 -23.63 13.39 -15.29
CA THR A 386 -24.29 12.65 -14.21
C THR A 386 -24.39 13.50 -12.94
N LEU A 387 -23.35 14.26 -12.60
CA LEU A 387 -23.37 15.20 -11.47
C LEU A 387 -24.46 16.26 -11.68
N ASP A 388 -24.55 16.85 -12.87
CA ASP A 388 -25.56 17.87 -13.21
C ASP A 388 -26.99 17.31 -13.08
N PHE A 389 -27.19 16.06 -13.51
CA PHE A 389 -28.46 15.35 -13.32
C PHE A 389 -28.84 15.24 -11.83
N PHE A 390 -27.91 14.81 -10.98
CA PHE A 390 -28.18 14.69 -9.54
C PHE A 390 -28.42 16.03 -8.86
N LEU A 391 -27.68 17.09 -9.26
CA LEU A 391 -27.87 18.44 -8.71
C LEU A 391 -29.23 19.04 -9.10
N LYS A 392 -29.72 18.79 -10.31
CA LYS A 392 -31.06 19.23 -10.73
C LYS A 392 -32.17 18.49 -9.99
N LYS A 393 -32.00 17.18 -9.77
CA LYS A 393 -33.00 16.35 -9.08
C LYS A 393 -33.12 16.70 -7.59
N GLY A 394 -32.03 17.05 -6.92
CA GLY A 394 -32.04 17.45 -5.50
C GLY A 394 -32.63 18.84 -5.22
N LYS A 395 -33.03 19.59 -6.25
CA LYS A 395 -33.74 20.89 -6.12
C LYS A 395 -35.26 20.76 -6.26
N LYS A 396 -35.77 19.58 -6.60
CA LYS A 396 -37.20 19.23 -6.61
C LYS A 396 -37.48 18.37 -5.39
#